data_AF-A0A8C8XTP1-F1
#
_entry.id   AF-A0A8C8XTP1-F1
#
_cell.length_a   1.000
_cell.length_b   1.000
_cell.length_c   1.000
_cell.angle_alpha   90.00
_cell.angle_beta   90.00
_cell.angle_gamma   90.00
#
_symmetry.space_group_name_H-M   'P 1'
#
loop_
_entity.id
_entity.type
_entity.pdbx_description
1 polymer ?
#
loop_
_entity_poly.entity_id
_entity_poly.type
_entity_poly.pdbx_seq_one_letter_code
_entity_poly.pdbx_strand_id
1 'polypeptide(L)' 'MTSWSTYINNFMAGETCQDIAIVSCKDLPSIWAAVSRKTFANIINRAQSLKFWKSMP' A
#
# COMPACT_ATOMS: atom_id res chain seq x y z
N MET A 1 7.58 -16.02 0.76
CA MET A 1 7.12 -14.61 0.72
C MET A 1 8.30 -13.71 0.31
N THR A 2 8.85 -13.89 -0.89
CA THR A 2 10.21 -13.40 -1.21
C THR A 2 10.33 -12.64 -2.54
N SER A 3 9.22 -12.31 -3.22
CA SER A 3 9.26 -11.56 -4.48
C SER A 3 8.94 -10.06 -4.30
N TRP A 4 7.86 -9.73 -3.58
CA TRP A 4 7.36 -8.36 -3.49
C TRP A 4 8.22 -7.42 -2.63
N SER A 5 8.80 -7.90 -1.53
CA SER A 5 9.68 -7.09 -0.68
C SER A 5 10.99 -6.74 -1.42
N THR A 6 11.54 -7.68 -2.20
CA THR A 6 12.72 -7.45 -3.05
C THR A 6 12.42 -6.42 -4.13
N TYR A 7 11.23 -6.46 -4.73
CA TYR A 7 10.78 -5.46 -5.69
C TYR A 7 10.74 -4.06 -5.08
N ILE A 8 10.18 -3.91 -3.87
CA ILE A 8 10.17 -2.64 -3.14
C ILE A 8 11.58 -2.15 -2.86
N ASN A 9 12.48 -3.02 -2.40
CA ASN A 9 13.87 -2.64 -2.10
C ASN A 9 14.61 -2.15 -3.35
N ASN A 10 14.46 -2.84 -4.48
CA ASN A 10 15.05 -2.42 -5.76
C ASN A 10 14.47 -1.08 -6.24
N PHE A 11 13.17 -0.86 -6.05
CA PHE A 11 12.54 0.40 -6.40
C PHE A 11 13.02 1.56 -5.52
N MET A 12 13.11 1.33 -4.21
CA MET A 12 13.58 2.34 -3.25
C MET A 12 15.07 2.66 -3.39
N ALA A 13 15.88 1.75 -3.95
CA ALA A 13 17.31 1.98 -4.20
C ALA A 13 17.59 3.13 -5.18
N GLY A 14 16.61 3.51 -6.02
CA GLY A 14 16.73 4.67 -6.89
C GLY A 14 16.63 6.01 -6.15
N GLU A 15 16.24 6.03 -4.87
CA GLU A 15 16.03 7.23 -4.02
C GLU A 15 15.10 8.31 -4.59
N THR A 16 14.49 8.09 -5.76
CA THR A 16 13.55 9.02 -6.41
C THR A 16 12.17 9.05 -5.75
N CYS A 17 11.87 8.07 -4.89
CA CYS A 17 10.56 7.89 -4.29
C CYS A 17 10.66 7.74 -2.77
N GLN A 18 9.81 8.48 -2.05
CA GLN A 18 9.79 8.49 -0.59
C GLN A 18 8.99 7.32 0.02
N ASP A 19 8.11 6.70 -0.77
CA ASP A 19 7.18 5.64 -0.37
C ASP A 19 6.72 4.78 -1.57
N ILE A 20 6.48 3.49 -1.35
CA ILE A 20 5.89 2.55 -2.31
C ILE A 20 5.10 1.47 -1.57
N ALA A 21 3.97 1.05 -2.16
CA ALA A 21 3.26 -0.16 -1.76
C ALA A 21 2.69 -0.89 -2.98
N ILE A 22 2.56 -2.20 -2.83
CA ILE A 22 1.91 -3.10 -3.77
C ILE A 22 0.60 -3.52 -3.14
N VAL A 23 -0.51 -3.21 -3.81
CA VAL A 23 -1.86 -3.41 -3.28
C VAL A 23 -2.68 -4.23 -4.28
N SER A 24 -3.32 -5.30 -3.81
CA SER A 24 -4.35 -6.01 -4.58
C SER A 24 -5.67 -5.28 -4.47
N CYS A 25 -6.36 -5.10 -5.60
CA CYS A 25 -7.63 -4.34 -5.69
C CYS A 25 -8.82 -5.21 -6.16
N LYS A 26 -8.64 -6.53 -6.32
CA LYS A 26 -9.61 -7.35 -7.04
C LYS A 26 -10.90 -7.63 -6.24
N ASP A 27 -10.77 -8.01 -4.97
CA ASP A 27 -11.92 -8.33 -4.10
C ASP A 27 -11.93 -7.44 -2.86
N LEU A 28 -10.92 -7.61 -2.01
CA LEU A 28 -10.67 -6.76 -0.86
C LEU A 28 -9.30 -6.09 -1.04
N PRO A 29 -9.24 -4.75 -0.96
CA PRO A 29 -7.98 -4.04 -0.92
C PRO A 29 -7.06 -4.66 0.13
N SER A 30 -5.92 -5.22 -0.29
CA SER A 30 -4.92 -5.85 0.60
C SER A 30 -3.51 -5.44 0.21
N ILE A 31 -2.70 -5.04 1.18
CA ILE A 31 -1.30 -4.65 0.97
C ILE A 31 -0.50 -5.94 0.93
N TRP A 32 0.22 -6.15 -0.18
CA TRP A 32 1.08 -7.31 -0.38
C TRP A 32 2.54 -7.02 0.00
N ALA A 33 2.96 -5.77 -0.18
CA ALA A 33 4.23 -5.26 0.35
C ALA A 33 4.12 -3.73 0.45
N ALA A 34 4.77 -3.12 1.44
CA ALA A 34 4.87 -1.67 1.58
C ALA A 34 6.16 -1.30 2.32
N VAL A 35 6.66 -0.09 2.11
CA VAL A 35 7.70 0.45 2.97
C VAL A 35 7.12 0.69 4.36
N SER A 36 7.74 0.09 5.38
CA SER A 36 7.26 0.20 6.75
C SER A 36 7.32 1.65 7.25
N ARG A 37 6.38 2.02 8.12
CA ARG A 37 6.27 3.37 8.74
C ARG A 37 6.03 4.52 7.75
N LYS A 38 5.62 4.23 6.52
CA LYS A 38 5.22 5.22 5.53
C LYS A 38 3.70 5.25 5.32
N THR A 39 3.21 6.19 4.52
CA THR A 39 1.77 6.44 4.34
C THR A 39 1.08 5.27 3.64
N PHE A 40 1.72 4.65 2.66
CA PHE A 40 1.12 3.58 1.87
C PHE A 40 0.97 2.27 2.64
N ALA A 41 1.76 2.03 3.70
CA ALA A 41 1.56 0.90 4.60
C ALA A 41 0.20 0.94 5.35
N ASN A 42 -0.45 2.11 5.42
CA ASN A 42 -1.72 2.31 6.11
C ASN A 42 -2.86 2.75 5.16
N ILE A 43 -2.64 2.71 3.84
CA ILE A 43 -3.59 3.28 2.87
C ILE A 43 -4.93 2.54 2.85
N ILE A 44 -4.95 1.24 3.16
CA ILE A 44 -6.19 0.44 3.16
C ILE A 44 -7.14 0.89 4.26
N ASN A 45 -6.63 1.14 5.47
CA ASN A 45 -7.47 1.63 6.57
C ASN A 45 -8.09 2.99 6.21
N ARG A 46 -7.31 3.88 5.57
CA ARG A 46 -7.83 5.17 5.09
C ARG A 46 -8.83 5.01 3.94
N ALA A 47 -8.53 4.18 2.95
CA ALA A 47 -9.40 3.97 1.80
C ALA A 47 -10.72 3.28 2.17
N GLN A 48 -10.69 2.32 3.11
CA GLN A 48 -11.89 1.70 3.67
C GLN A 48 -12.70 2.69 4.51
N SER A 49 -12.05 3.50 5.34
CA SER A 49 -12.72 4.56 6.11
C SER A 49 -13.40 5.59 5.18
N LEU A 50 -12.74 6.02 4.11
CA LEU A 50 -13.31 6.90 3.07
C LEU A 50 -14.47 6.24 2.31
N LYS A 51 -14.36 4.96 1.95
CA LYS A 51 -15.48 4.22 1.34
C LYS A 51 -16.67 4.17 2.29
N PHE A 52 -16.44 3.82 3.55
CA PHE A 52 -17.46 3.76 4.59
C PHE A 52 -18.16 5.12 4.77
N TRP A 53 -17.39 6.21 4.86
CA TRP A 53 -17.92 7.58 4.92
C TRP A 53 -18.75 7.97 3.71
N LYS A 54 -18.31 7.61 2.49
CA LYS A 54 -19.07 7.89 1.25
C LYS A 54 -20.37 7.08 1.15
N SER A 55 -20.47 5.98 1.89
CA SER A 55 -21.65 5.12 1.97
C SER A 55 -22.52 5.39 3.21
N MET A 56 -22.18 6.38 4.03
CA MET A 56 -23.09 6.87 5.06
C MET A 56 -24.20 7.70 4.38
N PRO A 57 -25.48 7.41 4.68
CA PRO A 57 -26.62 8.13 4.12
C PRO A 57 -26.70 9.59 4.59
#